data_AF-A0A2N2HHY9-F1
#
_entry.id   AF-A0A2N2HHY9-F1
#
_cell.length_a   1.000
_cell.length_b   1.000
_cell.length_c   1.000
_cell.angle_alpha   90.00
_cell.angle_beta   90.00
_cell.angle_gamma   90.00
#
_symmetry.space_group_name_H-M   'P 1'
#
loop_
_entity.id
_entity.type
_entity.pdbx_description
1 polymer ?
#
loop_
_entity_poly.entity_id
_entity_poly.type
_entity_poly.pdbx_seq_one_letter_code
_entity_poly.pdbx_strand_id
1 'polypeptide(L)' 'MLQGPTLDQAPLTVGKYRIIAKLGEGGMAHVFLAVAHGPIGFSRLSVLKVVRPHLAEDPEILQMFLDEAR' A
#
# COMPACT_ATOMS: atom_id res chain seq x y z
N MET A 1 3.02 -26.20 11.86
CA MET A 1 2.82 -24.74 11.95
C MET A 1 2.65 -24.22 10.54
N LEU A 2 1.47 -23.71 10.16
CA LEU A 2 1.22 -23.23 8.81
C LEU A 2 1.45 -21.71 8.78
N GLN A 3 2.63 -21.26 8.35
CA GLN A 3 2.80 -19.86 7.94
C GLN A 3 2.14 -19.67 6.57
N GLY A 4 0.96 -19.04 6.53
CA GLY A 4 0.39 -18.48 5.30
C GLY A 4 1.18 -17.25 4.84
N PRO A 5 1.06 -16.82 3.57
CA PRO A 5 1.87 -15.74 3.02
C PRO A 5 1.68 -14.47 3.84
N THR A 6 2.80 -13.93 4.32
CA THR A 6 2.85 -12.67 5.06
C THR A 6 3.09 -11.56 4.04
N LEU A 7 2.17 -10.59 3.94
CA LEU A 7 2.40 -9.31 3.25
C LEU A 7 3.23 -8.34 4.12
N ASP A 8 3.78 -8.87 5.21
CA ASP A 8 4.33 -8.25 6.41
C ASP A 8 3.48 -7.16 7.05
N GLN A 9 2.18 -7.44 7.23
CA GLN A 9 1.17 -6.70 8.02
C GLN A 9 0.19 -5.79 7.24
N ALA A 10 0.27 -5.71 5.90
CA ALA A 10 -0.78 -5.08 5.11
C ALA A 10 -1.92 -6.09 4.80
N PRO A 11 -3.20 -5.70 4.89
CA PRO A 11 -4.28 -6.58 4.46
C PRO A 11 -4.16 -6.86 2.95
N LEU A 12 -4.48 -8.10 2.53
CA LEU A 12 -4.48 -8.54 1.12
C LEU A 12 -5.36 -7.65 0.22
N THR A 13 -6.26 -6.88 0.82
CA THR A 13 -7.12 -5.91 0.17
C THR A 13 -7.16 -4.61 0.98
N VAL A 14 -7.00 -3.48 0.30
CA VAL A 14 -7.18 -2.13 0.86
C VAL A 14 -8.28 -1.43 0.06
N GLY A 15 -9.49 -1.32 0.62
CA GLY A 15 -10.64 -0.79 -0.10
C GLY A 15 -10.92 -1.58 -1.39
N LYS A 16 -10.90 -0.90 -2.55
CA LYS A 16 -11.08 -1.53 -3.88
C LYS A 16 -9.82 -2.16 -4.46
N TYR A 17 -8.69 -2.06 -3.76
CA TYR A 17 -7.39 -2.48 -4.26
C TYR A 17 -7.01 -3.84 -3.69
N ARG A 18 -6.77 -4.82 -4.55
CA ARG A 18 -6.20 -6.12 -4.17
C ARG A 18 -4.70 -6.08 -4.36
N ILE A 19 -3.93 -6.33 -3.30
CA ILE A 19 -2.47 -6.37 -3.37
C ILE A 19 -2.03 -7.61 -4.15
N ILE A 20 -1.12 -7.40 -5.11
CA ILE A 20 -0.50 -8.46 -5.93
C ILE A 20 0.87 -8.82 -5.35
N ALA A 21 1.71 -7.83 -5.09
CA ALA A 21 3.08 -8.03 -4.65
C ALA A 21 3.65 -6.78 -3.95
N LYS A 22 4.63 -6.97 -3.06
CA LYS A 22 5.49 -5.90 -2.57
C LYS A 22 6.50 -5.55 -3.67
N LEU A 23 6.56 -4.28 -4.05
CA LEU A 23 7.54 -3.77 -5.03
C LEU A 23 8.83 -3.31 -4.36
N GLY A 24 8.75 -2.87 -3.11
CA GLY A 24 9.91 -2.44 -2.34
C GLY A 24 9.54 -1.79 -1.03
N GLU A 25 10.55 -1.28 -0.35
CA GLU A 25 10.40 -0.48 0.85
C GLU A 25 11.48 0.60 0.90
N GLY A 26 11.10 1.76 1.40
CA GLY A 26 12.02 2.81 1.79
C GLY A 26 12.02 3.03 3.31
N GLY A 27 12.71 4.07 3.75
CA GLY A 27 12.70 4.49 5.15
C GLY A 27 11.29 4.83 5.65
N MET A 28 10.48 5.50 4.81
CA MET A 28 9.18 6.05 5.23
C MET A 28 7.98 5.14 4.95
N ALA A 29 8.05 4.30 3.92
CA ALA A 29 6.88 3.59 3.42
C ALA A 29 7.22 2.25 2.75
N HIS A 30 6.21 1.39 2.69
CA HIS A 30 6.17 0.22 1.82
C HIS A 30 5.50 0.56 0.49
N VAL A 31 5.94 -0.08 -0.60
CA VAL A 31 5.38 0.10 -1.93
C VAL A 31 4.85 -1.23 -2.44
N PHE A 32 3.60 -1.25 -2.87
CA PHE A 32 2.90 -2.45 -3.34
C PHE A 32 2.33 -2.25 -4.74
N LEU A 33 2.37 -3.31 -5.55
CA LEU A 33 1.58 -3.42 -6.76
C LEU A 33 0.20 -3.94 -6.38
N ALA A 34 -0.85 -3.29 -6.88
CA ALA A 34 -2.23 -3.68 -6.63
C ALA A 34 -3.09 -3.59 -7.90
N VAL A 35 -4.18 -4.35 -7.90
CA VAL A 35 -5.27 -4.21 -8.88
C VAL A 35 -6.41 -3.44 -8.23
N ALA A 36 -6.79 -2.32 -8.81
CA ALA A 36 -8.03 -1.63 -8.49
C ALA A 36 -9.18 -2.29 -9.26
N HIS A 37 -10.18 -2.81 -8.56
CA HIS A 37 -11.41 -3.28 -9.19
C HIS A 37 -12.40 -2.11 -9.35
N GLY A 38 -12.83 -1.87 -10.58
CA GLY A 38 -13.87 -0.90 -10.92
C GLY A 38 -15.21 -1.57 -11.25
N PRO A 39 -16.27 -0.78 -11.45
CA PRO A 39 -17.55 -1.30 -11.95
C PRO A 39 -17.36 -1.99 -13.31
N ILE A 40 -18.08 -3.09 -13.53
CA ILE A 40 -18.24 -3.78 -14.83
C ILE A 40 -16.88 -4.18 -15.44
N GLY A 41 -16.20 -5.17 -14.84
CA GLY A 41 -15.05 -5.86 -15.43
C GLY A 41 -13.77 -5.03 -15.62
N PHE A 42 -13.80 -3.73 -15.32
CA PHE A 42 -12.64 -2.87 -15.44
C PHE A 42 -11.68 -3.10 -14.26
N SER A 43 -10.43 -3.42 -14.58
CA SER A 43 -9.36 -3.52 -13.60
C SER A 43 -8.18 -2.68 -14.05
N ARG A 44 -7.57 -1.97 -13.10
CA ARG A 44 -6.41 -1.10 -13.35
C ARG A 44 -5.28 -1.49 -12.41
N LEU A 45 -4.06 -1.59 -12.95
CA LEU A 45 -2.86 -1.69 -12.13
C LEU A 45 -2.59 -0.35 -11.45
N SER A 46 -2.30 -0.39 -10.16
CA SER A 46 -2.02 0.77 -9.33
C SER A 46 -0.89 0.45 -8.36
N VAL A 47 -0.14 1.48 -7.98
CA VAL A 47 0.86 1.38 -6.93
C VAL A 47 0.24 1.95 -5.66
N LEU A 48 0.35 1.21 -4.56
CA LEU A 48 -0.02 1.68 -3.23
C LEU A 48 1.25 1.96 -2.44
N LYS A 49 1.41 3.20 -1.98
CA LYS A 49 2.44 3.60 -1.02
C LYS A 49 1.80 3.62 0.37
N VAL A 50 2.37 2.92 1.33
CA VAL A 50 1.82 2.77 2.69
C VAL A 50 2.86 3.23 3.71
N VAL A 51 2.56 4.31 4.43
CA VAL A 51 3.43 4.86 5.48
C VAL A 51 3.55 3.86 6.62
N ARG A 52 4.76 3.72 7.19
CA ARG A 52 4.99 2.84 8.34
C ARG A 52 4.23 3.37 9.56
N PRO A 53 3.58 2.52 10.39
CA PRO A 53 2.75 2.97 11.50
C PRO A 53 3.45 3.93 12.47
N HIS A 54 4.72 3.66 12.80
CA HIS A 54 5.52 4.50 13.71
C HIS A 54 5.89 5.88 13.15
N LEU A 55 5.71 6.11 11.85
CA LEU A 55 5.91 7.41 11.19
C LEU A 55 4.60 8.12 10.90
N ALA A 56 3.45 7.43 11.02
CA ALA A 56 2.14 8.00 10.74
C ALA A 56 1.68 8.98 11.84
N GLU A 57 2.34 8.97 13.00
CA GLU A 57 2.07 9.90 14.10
C GLU A 57 2.80 11.25 13.93
N ASP A 58 3.76 11.33 12.99
CA ASP A 58 4.50 12.56 12.69
C ASP A 58 3.78 13.37 11.59
N PRO A 59 3.23 14.57 11.92
CA PRO A 59 2.51 15.40 10.96
C PRO A 59 3.38 15.88 9.80
N GLU A 60 4.69 16.06 10.00
CA GLU A 60 5.60 16.51 8.94
C GLU A 60 5.81 15.40 7.91
N ILE A 61 5.96 14.16 8.38
CA ILE A 61 6.07 12.99 7.49
C ILE A 61 4.77 12.79 6.71
N LEU A 62 3.62 12.96 7.36
CA LEU A 62 2.34 12.88 6.67
C LEU A 62 2.20 13.95 5.60
N GLN A 63 2.62 15.19 5.89
CA GLN A 63 2.57 16.28 4.93
C GLN A 63 3.47 16.01 3.72
N MET A 64 4.73 15.64 3.94
CA MET A 64 5.65 15.27 2.85
C MET A 64 5.10 14.11 2.01
N PHE A 65 4.50 13.12 2.65
CA PHE A 65 3.90 11.98 1.98
C PHE A 65 2.72 12.38 1.07
N LEU A 66 1.88 13.32 1.53
CA LEU A 66 0.76 13.85 0.75
C LEU A 66 1.23 14.74 -0.41
N ASP A 67 2.32 15.48 -0.23
CA ASP A 67 2.87 16.35 -1.27
C ASP A 67 3.41 15.54 -2.47
N GLU A 68 3.91 14.33 -2.24
CA GLU A 68 4.36 13.41 -3.29
C GLU A 68 3.20 12.77 -4.08
N ALA A 69 1.96 12.87 -3.57
CA ALA A 69 0.77 12.33 -4.22
C ALA A 69 0.05 13.33 -5.14
N ARG A 70 0.59 14.54 -5.32
CA ARG A 70 0.14 15.54 -6.30
C ARG A 70 0.75 15.31 -7.68
#